data_AF-A0A378UVA5-F1
#
_entry.id   AF-A0A378UVA5-F1
#
_cell.length_a   1.000
_cell.length_b   1.000
_cell.length_c   1.000
_cell.angle_alpha   90.00
_cell.angle_beta   90.00
_cell.angle_gamma   90.00
#
_symmetry.space_group_name_H-M   'P 1'
#
loop_
_entity.id
_entity.type
_entity.pdbx_description
1 polymer ?
#
loop_
_entity_poly.entity_id
_entity_poly.type
_entity_poly.pdbx_seq_one_letter_code
_entity_poly.pdbx_strand_id
1 'polypeptide(L)'
;MALGAAALNFVTIGPGLLVAGFVTHTQGDKAMTKAKEVCTKVEVGIAELDEFDTKLAAVNMRADELRSLLGDLRGRAVAALDLLESEPFDAKTHAPRFQRAMTLAMAVRDVAASPVVDEAGDLTEESAKLSVKYRAMTEENANA
;
A
#
# COMPACT_ATOMS: atom_id res chain seq x y z
N MET A 1 6.65 -17.20 -8.23
CA MET A 1 5.73 -18.24 -7.73
C MET A 1 6.05 -18.50 -6.26
N ALA A 2 5.58 -17.61 -5.37
CA ALA A 2 5.71 -17.72 -3.89
C ALA A 2 4.77 -16.69 -3.21
N LEU A 3 4.50 -15.58 -3.89
CA LEU A 3 3.57 -14.51 -3.48
C LEU A 3 2.07 -14.90 -3.49
N GLY A 4 1.69 -16.03 -4.09
CA GLY A 4 0.31 -16.51 -4.12
C GLY A 4 -0.12 -17.31 -2.89
N ALA A 5 0.83 -17.76 -2.07
CA ALA A 5 0.55 -18.61 -0.91
C ALA A 5 0.31 -17.81 0.38
N ALA A 6 0.91 -16.62 0.51
CA ALA A 6 0.71 -15.75 1.69
C ALA A 6 -0.68 -15.09 1.69
N ALA A 7 -1.19 -14.68 0.52
CA ALA A 7 -2.56 -14.15 0.38
C ALA A 7 -3.64 -15.17 0.76
N LEU A 8 -3.33 -16.47 0.70
CA LEU A 8 -4.29 -17.54 1.01
C LEU A 8 -4.43 -17.80 2.52
N ASN A 9 -3.42 -17.44 3.33
CA ASN A 9 -3.47 -17.62 4.79
C ASN A 9 -4.19 -16.49 5.53
N PHE A 10 -4.45 -15.35 4.88
CA PHE A 10 -5.24 -14.27 5.47
C PHE A 10 -6.74 -14.61 5.53
N VAL A 11 -7.21 -15.56 4.70
CA VAL A 11 -8.59 -16.08 4.72
C VAL A 11 -8.83 -17.04 5.90
N THR A 12 -7.78 -17.54 6.56
CA THR A 12 -7.90 -18.54 7.63
C THR A 12 -8.18 -17.93 9.01
N ILE A 13 -8.02 -16.62 9.16
CA ILE A 13 -8.36 -15.85 10.38
C ILE A 13 -9.37 -14.74 10.03
N GLY A 14 -10.30 -15.04 9.13
CA GLY A 14 -11.52 -14.29 8.86
C GLY A 14 -12.73 -15.22 9.06
N PRO A 15 -13.90 -14.70 9.44
CA PRO A 15 -14.59 -15.00 10.69
C PRO A 15 -14.91 -16.49 10.88
N GLY A 16 -14.36 -17.08 11.94
CA GLY A 16 -14.81 -18.35 12.51
C GLY A 16 -16.19 -18.27 13.17
N LEU A 17 -17.16 -17.58 12.56
CA LEU A 17 -18.51 -17.35 13.09
C LEU A 17 -19.60 -17.89 12.17
N LEU A 18 -19.43 -19.12 11.69
CA LEU A 18 -20.56 -19.98 11.34
C LEU A 18 -21.01 -20.75 12.60
N VAL A 19 -21.44 -20.03 13.64
CA VAL A 19 -22.12 -20.69 14.76
C VAL A 19 -23.55 -20.99 14.29
N ALA A 20 -23.74 -22.19 13.74
CA ALA A 20 -25.04 -22.74 13.41
C ALA A 20 -25.94 -22.70 14.66
N GLY A 21 -26.94 -21.83 14.65
CA GLY A 21 -27.94 -21.74 15.71
C GLY A 21 -28.93 -22.89 15.62
N PHE A 22 -28.70 -23.96 16.39
CA PHE A 22 -29.74 -24.94 16.70
C PHE A 22 -29.85 -25.09 18.22
N VAL A 23 -30.94 -24.57 18.80
CA VAL A 23 -31.20 -24.65 20.25
C VAL A 23 -32.43 -25.54 20.48
N THR A 24 -32.22 -26.68 21.15
CA THR A 24 -33.28 -27.55 21.66
C THR A 24 -33.79 -27.04 23.03
N HIS A 25 -35.10 -27.18 23.25
CA HIS A 25 -35.94 -26.43 24.18
C HIS A 25 -35.82 -26.83 25.68
N THR A 26 -34.61 -27.07 26.21
CA THR A 26 -34.43 -27.53 27.61
C THR A 26 -33.52 -26.60 28.42
N GLN A 27 -34.15 -25.76 29.28
CA GLN A 27 -33.60 -24.79 30.25
C GLN A 27 -33.25 -23.39 29.70
N GLY A 28 -34.18 -22.43 29.86
CA GLY A 28 -34.07 -21.04 29.37
C GLY A 28 -32.79 -20.29 29.79
N ASP A 29 -32.26 -20.54 30.99
CA ASP A 29 -31.03 -19.88 31.47
C ASP A 29 -29.78 -20.30 30.68
N LYS A 30 -29.72 -21.58 30.26
CA LYS A 30 -28.63 -22.09 29.42
C LYS A 30 -28.72 -21.57 28.00
N ALA A 31 -29.94 -21.46 27.48
CA ALA A 31 -30.17 -20.86 26.16
C ALA A 31 -29.79 -19.37 26.16
N MET A 32 -30.13 -18.63 27.21
CA MET A 32 -29.78 -17.20 27.34
C MET A 32 -28.27 -17.00 27.51
N THR A 33 -27.60 -17.86 28.28
CA THR A 33 -26.14 -17.82 28.43
C THR A 33 -25.43 -18.07 27.10
N LYS A 34 -25.85 -19.12 26.36
CA LYS A 34 -25.32 -19.40 25.02
C LYS A 34 -25.59 -18.27 24.03
N ALA A 35 -26.78 -17.67 24.06
CA ALA A 35 -27.10 -16.53 23.22
C ALA A 35 -26.17 -15.34 23.51
N LYS A 36 -25.88 -15.07 24.79
CA LYS A 36 -24.95 -14.01 25.21
C LYS A 36 -23.52 -14.29 24.76
N GLU A 37 -23.04 -15.53 24.89
CA GLU A 37 -21.72 -15.94 24.38
C GLU A 37 -21.61 -15.73 22.85
N VAL A 38 -22.66 -16.07 22.10
CA VAL A 38 -22.70 -15.83 20.65
C VAL A 38 -22.68 -14.34 20.35
N CYS A 39 -23.46 -13.52 21.06
CA CYS A 39 -23.45 -12.06 20.87
C CYS A 39 -22.06 -11.47 21.13
N THR A 40 -21.40 -11.85 22.24
CA THR A 40 -20.04 -11.39 22.54
C THR A 40 -19.04 -11.79 21.45
N LYS A 41 -19.15 -13.01 20.92
CA LYS A 41 -18.30 -13.43 19.80
C LYS A 41 -18.55 -12.62 18.54
N VAL A 42 -19.82 -12.30 18.23
CA VAL A 42 -20.18 -11.44 17.10
C VAL A 42 -19.63 -10.03 17.30
N GLU A 43 -19.74 -9.45 18.49
CA GLU A 43 -19.18 -8.13 18.82
C GLU A 43 -17.66 -8.09 18.61
N VAL A 44 -16.93 -9.12 19.06
CA VAL A 44 -15.49 -9.24 18.81
C VAL A 44 -15.20 -9.33 17.31
N GLY A 45 -15.96 -10.17 16.58
CA GLY A 45 -15.77 -10.31 15.13
C GLY A 45 -16.06 -9.01 14.36
N ILE A 46 -17.03 -8.20 14.79
CA ILE A 46 -17.29 -6.87 14.20
C ILE A 46 -16.08 -5.96 14.45
N ALA A 47 -15.56 -5.92 15.67
CA ALA A 47 -14.40 -5.09 15.99
C ALA A 47 -13.15 -5.48 15.19
N GLU A 48 -12.92 -6.78 14.98
CA GLU A 48 -11.83 -7.30 14.14
C GLU A 48 -11.99 -6.88 12.66
N LEU A 49 -13.22 -6.91 12.12
CA LEU A 49 -13.51 -6.45 10.77
C LEU A 49 -13.30 -4.94 10.63
N ASP A 50 -13.73 -4.14 11.60
CA ASP A 50 -13.53 -2.69 11.61
C ASP A 50 -12.03 -2.32 11.62
N GLU A 51 -11.21 -3.07 12.38
CA GLU A 51 -9.75 -2.92 12.37
C GLU A 51 -9.18 -3.26 10.98
N PHE A 52 -9.64 -4.35 10.39
CA PHE A 52 -9.17 -4.79 9.07
C PHE A 52 -9.52 -3.79 7.96
N ASP A 53 -10.75 -3.27 7.95
CA ASP A 53 -11.18 -2.23 7.02
C ASP A 53 -10.32 -0.96 7.15
N THR A 54 -9.98 -0.57 8.38
CA THR A 54 -9.08 0.56 8.64
C THR A 54 -7.69 0.32 8.05
N LYS A 55 -7.14 -0.88 8.21
CA LYS A 55 -5.84 -1.26 7.62
C LYS A 55 -5.88 -1.22 6.10
N LEU A 56 -6.92 -1.79 5.47
CA LEU A 56 -7.08 -1.76 4.01
C LEU A 56 -7.22 -0.32 3.47
N ALA A 57 -7.96 0.54 4.18
CA ALA A 57 -8.07 1.95 3.82
C ALA A 57 -6.71 2.66 3.85
N ALA A 58 -5.88 2.38 4.86
CA ALA A 58 -4.54 2.94 4.97
C ALA A 58 -3.61 2.43 3.84
N VAL A 59 -3.70 1.15 3.48
CA VAL A 59 -2.97 0.57 2.33
C VAL A 59 -3.37 1.25 1.02
N ASN A 60 -4.67 1.43 0.78
CA ASN A 60 -5.15 2.15 -0.41
C ASN A 60 -4.63 3.58 -0.46
N MET A 61 -4.67 4.31 0.66
CA MET A 61 -4.14 5.66 0.75
C MET A 61 -2.66 5.71 0.39
N ARG A 62 -1.83 4.81 0.96
CA ARG A 62 -0.39 4.76 0.63
C ARG A 62 -0.15 4.38 -0.84
N ALA A 63 -0.94 3.45 -1.38
CA ALA A 63 -0.83 3.06 -2.79
C ALA A 63 -1.13 4.25 -3.72
N ASP A 64 -2.15 5.05 -3.40
CA ASP A 64 -2.50 6.25 -4.17
C ASP A 64 -1.42 7.35 -4.06
N GLU A 65 -0.85 7.56 -2.87
CA GLU A 65 0.29 8.46 -2.67
C GLU A 65 1.49 8.08 -3.55
N LEU A 66 1.91 6.80 -3.51
CA LEU A 66 3.02 6.33 -4.32
C LEU A 66 2.72 6.34 -5.81
N ARG A 67 1.47 6.06 -6.21
CA ARG A 67 1.03 6.16 -7.61
C ARG A 67 1.17 7.58 -8.13
N SER A 68 0.72 8.58 -7.36
CA SER A 68 0.87 9.98 -7.74
C SER A 68 2.35 10.36 -7.86
N LEU A 69 3.14 10.03 -6.84
CA LEU A 69 4.58 10.31 -6.82
C LEU A 69 5.32 9.67 -8.01
N LEU A 70 5.02 8.40 -8.28
CA LEU A 70 5.62 7.66 -9.41
C LEU A 70 5.21 8.27 -10.75
N GLY A 71 3.96 8.73 -10.88
CA GLY A 71 3.47 9.42 -12.06
C GLY A 71 4.27 10.69 -12.36
N ASP A 72 4.46 11.54 -11.35
CA ASP A 72 5.21 12.79 -11.47
C ASP A 72 6.69 12.53 -11.81
N LEU A 73 7.35 11.63 -11.07
CA LEU A 73 8.75 11.28 -11.31
C LEU A 73 8.94 10.68 -12.70
N ARG A 74 8.04 9.81 -13.14
CA ARG A 74 8.06 9.23 -14.49
C ARG A 74 7.95 10.32 -15.55
N GLY A 75 6.97 11.23 -15.43
CA GLY A 75 6.76 12.30 -16.41
C GLY A 75 8.02 13.16 -16.58
N ARG A 76 8.67 13.50 -15.46
CA ARG A 76 9.92 14.28 -15.47
C ARG A 76 11.10 13.48 -16.00
N ALA A 77 11.20 12.19 -15.67
CA ALA A 77 12.25 11.31 -16.18
C ALA A 77 12.17 11.20 -17.71
N VAL A 78 10.97 10.99 -18.26
CA VAL A 78 10.73 10.96 -19.70
C VAL A 78 11.14 12.27 -20.35
N ALA A 79 10.68 13.42 -19.84
CA ALA A 79 11.05 14.73 -20.39
C ALA A 79 12.58 14.98 -20.35
N ALA A 80 13.26 14.52 -19.30
CA ALA A 80 14.72 14.64 -19.20
C ALA A 80 15.46 13.74 -20.19
N LEU A 81 14.93 12.54 -20.46
CA LEU A 81 15.45 11.62 -21.48
C LEU A 81 15.21 12.17 -22.89
N ASP A 82 14.00 12.65 -23.18
CA ASP A 82 13.67 13.28 -24.47
C ASP A 82 14.61 14.45 -24.78
N LEU A 83 14.90 15.30 -23.79
CA LEU A 83 15.85 16.40 -23.95
C LEU A 83 17.29 15.91 -24.17
N LEU A 84 17.69 14.82 -23.49
CA LEU A 84 19.02 14.23 -23.65
C LEU A 84 19.20 13.62 -25.05
N GLU A 85 18.14 13.04 -25.61
CA GLU A 85 18.13 12.36 -26.91
C GLU A 85 17.82 13.29 -28.09
N SER A 86 17.46 14.54 -27.82
CA SER A 86 17.08 15.54 -28.84
C SER A 86 18.21 15.90 -29.82
N GLU A 87 19.46 15.64 -29.46
CA GLU A 87 20.64 15.89 -30.28
C GLU A 87 21.74 14.84 -30.03
N PRO A 88 22.70 14.66 -30.96
CA PRO A 88 23.82 13.74 -30.73
C PRO A 88 24.54 14.06 -29.42
N PHE A 89 24.70 13.04 -28.58
CA PHE A 89 25.23 13.22 -27.24
C PHE A 89 26.72 13.61 -27.25
N ASP A 90 27.04 14.77 -26.67
CA ASP A 90 28.40 15.18 -26.32
C ASP A 90 28.59 15.16 -24.80
N ALA A 91 29.53 14.35 -24.31
CA ALA A 91 29.71 14.14 -22.87
C ALA A 91 30.14 15.40 -22.11
N LYS A 92 30.90 16.30 -22.73
CA LYS A 92 31.38 17.53 -22.06
C LYS A 92 30.23 18.54 -21.89
N THR A 93 29.37 18.62 -22.89
CA THR A 93 28.27 19.59 -22.93
C THR A 93 27.02 19.07 -22.24
N HIS A 94 26.72 17.77 -22.36
CA HIS A 94 25.46 17.17 -21.91
C HIS A 94 25.56 16.39 -20.59
N ALA A 95 26.73 16.36 -19.93
CA ALA A 95 26.87 15.73 -18.62
C ALA A 95 25.81 16.16 -17.58
N PRO A 96 25.42 17.45 -17.47
CA PRO A 96 24.35 17.86 -16.56
C PRO A 96 22.97 17.27 -16.92
N ARG A 97 22.63 17.20 -18.21
CA ARG A 97 21.37 16.60 -18.69
C ARG A 97 21.34 15.10 -18.40
N PHE A 98 22.45 14.42 -18.66
CA PHE A 98 22.61 13.00 -18.35
C PHE A 98 22.45 12.72 -16.86
N GLN A 99 23.13 13.50 -16.00
CA GLN A 99 23.02 13.35 -14.55
C GLN A 99 21.59 13.58 -14.07
N ARG A 100 20.89 14.56 -14.64
CA ARG A 100 19.48 14.82 -14.31
C ARG A 100 18.58 13.65 -14.70
N ALA A 101 18.70 13.15 -15.94
CA ALA A 101 17.93 12.00 -16.41
C ALA A 101 18.20 10.75 -15.57
N MET A 102 19.47 10.46 -15.25
CA MET A 102 19.86 9.34 -14.39
C MET A 102 19.28 9.47 -12.98
N THR A 103 19.35 10.65 -12.37
CA THR A 103 18.82 10.88 -11.01
C THR A 103 17.31 10.66 -10.95
N LEU A 104 16.58 11.12 -11.97
CA LEU A 104 15.14 10.89 -12.10
C LEU A 104 14.80 9.42 -12.36
N ALA A 105 15.56 8.72 -13.21
CA ALA A 105 15.37 7.29 -13.45
C ALA A 105 15.60 6.46 -12.18
N MET A 106 16.60 6.84 -11.37
CA MET A 106 16.86 6.23 -10.07
C MET A 106 15.72 6.50 -9.07
N ALA A 107 15.16 7.72 -9.06
CA ALA A 107 14.00 8.04 -8.22
C ALA A 107 12.77 7.21 -8.61
N VAL A 108 12.49 7.06 -9.91
CA VAL A 108 11.42 6.20 -10.42
C VAL A 108 11.62 4.76 -9.97
N ARG A 109 12.85 4.23 -10.12
CA ARG A 109 13.19 2.86 -9.69
C ARG A 109 12.98 2.68 -8.19
N ASP A 110 13.47 3.61 -7.38
CA ASP A 110 13.38 3.54 -5.93
C ASP A 110 11.91 3.52 -5.46
N VAL A 111 11.04 4.34 -6.07
CA VAL A 111 9.60 4.32 -5.75
C VAL A 111 8.92 3.04 -6.26
N ALA A 112 9.23 2.60 -7.48
CA ALA A 112 8.61 1.41 -8.08
C ALA A 112 9.02 0.10 -7.39
N ALA A 113 10.20 0.05 -6.78
CA ALA A 113 10.71 -1.11 -6.08
C ALA A 113 10.31 -1.17 -4.59
N SER A 114 9.73 -0.10 -4.05
CA SER A 114 9.45 -0.01 -2.62
C SER A 114 8.21 -0.82 -2.23
N PRO A 115 8.31 -1.73 -1.25
CA PRO A 115 7.15 -2.48 -0.77
C PRO A 115 6.17 -1.55 -0.03
N VAL A 116 4.88 -1.65 -0.34
CA VAL A 116 3.82 -0.87 0.34
C VAL A 116 3.51 -1.47 1.71
N VAL A 117 3.48 -2.79 1.79
CA VAL A 117 3.19 -3.56 3.00
C VAL A 117 4.33 -4.53 3.31
N ASP A 118 4.51 -4.83 4.59
CA ASP A 118 5.46 -5.84 5.07
C ASP A 118 4.84 -7.26 5.11
N GLU A 119 5.58 -8.21 5.69
CA GLU A 119 5.13 -9.60 5.81
C GLU A 119 3.94 -9.77 6.77
N ALA A 120 3.72 -8.82 7.70
CA ALA A 120 2.59 -8.81 8.61
C ALA A 120 1.33 -8.17 7.98
N GLY A 121 1.48 -7.52 6.81
CA GLY A 121 0.41 -6.77 6.15
C GLY A 121 0.28 -5.33 6.65
N ASP A 122 1.24 -4.87 7.46
CA ASP A 122 1.30 -3.50 7.95
C ASP A 122 2.04 -2.61 6.93
N LEU A 123 1.75 -1.30 6.96
CA LEU A 123 2.40 -0.34 6.07
C LEU A 123 3.90 -0.23 6.37
N THR A 124 4.73 -0.23 5.33
CA THR A 124 6.17 -0.06 5.51
C THR A 124 6.53 1.39 5.85
N GLU A 125 7.53 1.57 6.72
CA GLU A 125 8.12 2.90 6.97
C GLU A 125 8.84 3.44 5.74
N GLU A 126 9.40 2.56 4.90
CA GLU A 126 10.14 2.94 3.71
C GLU A 126 9.24 3.71 2.75
N SER A 127 8.06 3.15 2.44
CA SER A 127 7.09 3.80 1.55
C SER A 127 6.63 5.16 2.07
N ALA A 128 6.59 5.36 3.39
CA ALA A 128 6.20 6.63 4.01
C ALA A 128 7.23 7.75 3.77
N LYS A 129 8.51 7.37 3.69
CA LYS A 129 9.63 8.31 3.57
C LYS A 129 9.82 8.81 2.14
N LEU A 130 9.32 8.08 1.13
CA LEU A 130 9.53 8.39 -0.29
C LEU A 130 8.95 9.73 -0.72
N SER A 131 7.73 10.05 -0.29
CA SER A 131 7.07 11.32 -0.62
C SER A 131 7.84 12.53 -0.08
N VAL A 132 8.49 12.39 1.08
CA VAL A 132 9.36 13.43 1.63
C VAL A 132 10.70 13.47 0.90
N LYS A 133 11.31 12.30 0.65
CA LYS A 133 12.61 12.17 -0.03
C LYS A 133 12.61 12.82 -1.42
N TYR A 134 11.54 12.66 -2.18
CA TYR A 134 11.45 13.12 -3.57
C TYR A 134 10.62 14.38 -3.78
N ARG A 135 10.16 15.04 -2.71
CA ARG A 135 9.34 16.26 -2.78
C ARG A 135 9.94 17.35 -3.68
N ALA A 136 11.22 17.66 -3.51
CA ALA A 136 11.90 18.67 -4.33
C ALA A 136 11.95 18.28 -5.82
N MET A 137 11.82 16.99 -6.13
CA MET A 137 11.77 16.45 -7.49
C MET A 137 10.34 16.34 -8.03
N THR A 138 9.32 16.84 -7.34
CA THR A 138 7.95 16.93 -7.86
C THR A 138 7.40 18.36 -7.82
N GLU A 139 7.90 19.21 -6.91
CA GLU A 139 7.42 20.59 -6.72
C GLU A 139 8.02 21.64 -7.68
N GLU A 140 9.07 21.32 -8.45
CA GLU A 140 9.86 22.30 -9.23
C GLU A 140 9.08 23.05 -10.35
N ASN A 141 7.78 22.77 -10.56
CA ASN A 141 6.91 23.44 -11.55
C ASN A 141 5.69 24.17 -10.98
N ALA A 142 5.55 24.35 -9.66
CA ALA A 142 4.43 25.12 -9.11
C ALA A 142 4.65 26.65 -9.19
N ASN A 143 5.86 27.12 -9.51
CA ASN A 143 6.25 28.54 -9.51
C ASN A 143 7.11 28.95 -10.72
N ALA A 144 6.70 28.57 -11.94
CA ALA A 144 7.29 29.07 -13.19
C ALA A 144 6.20 29.52 -14.17
#